data_AF-A0A7G8BKP3-F1
#
_entry.id   AF-A0A7G8BKP3-F1
#
_cell.length_a   1.000
_cell.length_b   1.000
_cell.length_c   1.000
_cell.angle_alpha   90.00
_cell.angle_beta   90.00
_cell.angle_gamma   90.00
#
_symmetry.space_group_name_H-M   'P 1'
#
loop_
_entity.id
_entity.type
_entity.pdbx_description
1 polymer ?
#
loop_
_entity_poly.entity_id
_entity_poly.type
_entity_poly.pdbx_seq_one_letter_code
_entity_poly.pdbx_strand_id
1 'polypeptide(L)' 'MIPTVTTTHAVPQKLLPARVHVSRARLTICHHCFQVLGSAQNKAEVRALQLAHICKEKLNDQQPAAALPFN' A
#
# COMPACT_ATOMS: atom_id res chain seq x y z
N MET A 1 48.78 -38.32 -23.41
CA MET A 1 48.10 -38.16 -22.11
C MET A 1 47.53 -36.76 -22.08
N ILE A 2 46.20 -36.62 -22.01
CA ILE A 2 45.53 -35.31 -22.01
C ILE A 2 45.29 -34.91 -20.55
N PRO A 3 45.77 -33.75 -20.08
CA PRO A 3 45.55 -33.32 -18.70
C PRO A 3 44.12 -32.80 -18.54
N THR A 4 43.33 -33.47 -17.70
CA THR A 4 42.00 -33.02 -17.31
C THR A 4 42.13 -31.94 -16.23
N VAL A 5 41.85 -30.69 -16.58
CA VAL A 5 41.83 -29.58 -15.62
C VAL A 5 40.48 -29.59 -14.91
N THR A 6 40.47 -29.95 -13.63
CA THR A 6 39.27 -29.90 -12.78
C THR A 6 39.11 -28.50 -12.21
N THR A 7 38.19 -27.72 -12.77
CA THR A 7 37.81 -26.42 -12.21
C THR A 7 36.90 -26.62 -11.01
N THR A 8 37.41 -26.40 -9.81
CA THR A 8 36.60 -26.40 -8.58
C THR A 8 35.80 -25.11 -8.51
N HIS A 9 34.50 -25.18 -8.80
CA HIS A 9 33.59 -24.07 -8.54
C HIS A 9 33.43 -23.91 -7.03
N ALA A 10 34.01 -22.86 -6.44
CA ALA A 10 33.85 -22.55 -5.03
C ALA A 10 32.39 -22.11 -4.79
N VAL A 11 31.61 -22.98 -4.13
CA VAL A 11 30.25 -22.63 -3.69
C VAL A 11 30.36 -21.71 -2.49
N PRO A 12 29.85 -20.47 -2.55
CA PRO A 12 29.93 -19.54 -1.43
C PRO A 12 29.13 -20.08 -0.24
N GLN A 13 29.81 -20.36 0.87
CA GLN A 13 29.21 -20.94 2.09
C GLN A 13 28.30 -19.96 2.86
N LYS A 14 28.36 -18.66 2.55
CA LYS A 14 27.59 -17.63 3.24
C LYS A 14 26.97 -16.68 2.21
N LEU A 15 25.67 -16.81 2.01
CA LEU A 15 24.87 -15.76 1.40
C LEU A 15 24.74 -14.65 2.45
N LEU A 16 25.12 -13.42 2.08
CA LEU A 16 24.83 -12.24 2.91
C LEU A 16 23.31 -12.20 3.19
N PRO A 17 22.88 -11.86 4.41
CA PRO A 17 21.47 -11.82 4.73
C PRO A 17 20.79 -10.84 3.77
N ALA A 18 19.90 -11.37 2.91
CA ALA A 18 19.10 -10.56 2.03
C ALA A 18 18.26 -9.61 2.90
N ARG A 19 18.62 -8.31 2.90
CA ARG A 19 17.78 -7.29 3.52
C ARG A 19 16.54 -7.17 2.67
N VAL A 20 15.49 -7.90 3.05
CA VAL A 20 14.17 -7.73 2.45
C VAL A 20 13.70 -6.34 2.87
N HIS A 21 13.85 -5.36 1.97
CA HIS A 21 13.20 -4.07 2.11
C HIS A 21 11.70 -4.30 1.92
N VAL A 22 11.02 -4.69 3.00
CA VAL A 22 9.56 -4.72 3.04
C VAL A 22 9.11 -3.27 3.04
N SER A 23 8.82 -2.72 1.85
CA SER A 23 8.10 -1.46 1.75
C SER A 23 6.74 -1.71 2.42
N ARG A 24 6.55 -1.21 3.63
CA ARG A 24 5.28 -1.32 4.36
C ARG A 24 4.31 -0.32 3.77
N ALA A 25 3.89 -0.55 2.52
CA ALA A 25 2.76 0.16 1.95
C ALA A 25 1.55 -0.22 2.81
N ARG A 26 1.03 0.75 3.58
CA ARG A 26 -0.11 0.50 4.46
C ARG A 26 -1.36 0.57 3.60
N LEU A 27 -2.21 -0.45 3.72
CA LEU A 27 -3.53 -0.40 3.13
C LEU A 27 -4.33 0.70 3.83
N THR A 28 -4.88 1.61 3.02
CA THR A 28 -5.72 2.70 3.47
C THR A 28 -7.17 2.26 3.36
N ILE A 29 -7.93 2.44 4.43
CA ILE A 29 -9.33 2.03 4.53
C ILE A 29 -10.18 3.28 4.74
N CYS A 30 -11.36 3.34 4.12
CA CYS A 30 -12.32 4.40 4.37
C CYS A 30 -12.93 4.26 5.77
N HIS A 31 -12.99 5.36 6.53
CA HIS A 31 -13.58 5.33 7.88
C HIS A 31 -15.11 5.18 7.89
N HIS A 32 -15.80 5.50 6.78
CA HIS A 32 -17.26 5.48 6.73
C HIS A 32 -17.80 4.14 6.20
N CYS A 33 -17.30 3.68 5.07
CA CYS A 33 -17.78 2.44 4.42
C CYS A 33 -16.88 1.22 4.68
N PHE A 34 -15.75 1.39 5.38
CA PHE A 34 -14.75 0.34 5.64
C PHE A 34 -14.18 -0.37 4.40
N GLN A 35 -14.38 0.19 3.20
CA GLN A 35 -13.77 -0.34 1.97
C GLN A 35 -12.28 0.04 1.88
N VAL A 36 -11.51 -0.86 1.27
CA VAL A 36 -10.09 -0.65 0.98
C VAL A 36 -9.96 0.33 -0.18
N LEU A 37 -9.24 1.44 0.04
CA LEU A 37 -9.02 2.50 -0.95
C LEU A 37 -7.78 2.24 -1.82
N GLY A 38 -6.81 1.51 -1.28
CA GLY A 38 -5.54 1.22 -1.94
C GLY A 38 -4.39 1.25 -0.95
N SER A 39 -3.17 1.17 -1.46
CA SER A 39 -1.95 1.23 -0.67
C SER A 39 -1.35 2.65 -0.72
N ALA A 40 -0.91 3.17 0.42
CA ALA A 40 -0.22 4.44 0.50
C ALA A 40 1.08 4.30 1.29
N GLN A 41 2.10 5.04 0.88
CA GLN A 41 3.39 5.15 1.55
C GLN A 41 3.47 6.41 2.40
N ASN A 42 2.82 7.50 1.95
CA ASN A 42 2.90 8.82 2.57
C ASN A 42 1.54 9.32 3.07
N LYS A 43 1.55 10.22 4.07
CA LYS A 43 0.32 10.87 4.56
C LYS A 43 -0.41 11.68 3.49
N ALA A 44 0.33 12.25 2.53
CA ALA A 44 -0.24 13.00 1.41
C ALA A 44 -1.04 12.07 0.47
N GLU A 45 -0.51 10.89 0.17
CA GLU A 45 -1.20 9.87 -0.63
C GLU A 45 -2.45 9.35 0.07
N VAL A 46 -2.38 9.13 1.40
CA VAL A 46 -3.55 8.77 2.20
C VAL A 46 -4.67 9.80 2.04
N ARG A 47 -4.34 11.09 2.14
CA ARG A 47 -5.31 12.18 1.95
C ARG A 47 -5.87 12.19 0.53
N ALA A 48 -5.02 12.00 -0.48
CA ALA A 48 -5.46 11.95 -1.88
C ALA A 48 -6.45 10.79 -2.13
N LEU A 49 -6.14 9.59 -1.62
CA LEU A 49 -7.03 8.42 -1.69
C LEU A 49 -8.36 8.66 -0.95
N GLN A 50 -8.31 9.30 0.22
CA GLN A 50 -9.50 9.63 0.99
C GLN A 50 -10.39 10.67 0.30
N LEU A 51 -9.81 11.65 -0.40
CA LEU A 51 -10.54 12.67 -1.14
C LEU A 51 -11.12 12.13 -2.46
N ALA A 52 -10.39 11.25 -3.15
CA ALA A 52 -10.86 10.61 -4.38
C ALA A 52 -12.01 9.62 -4.13
N HIS A 53 -12.08 9.01 -2.94
CA HIS A 53 -13.11 8.05 -2.61
C HIS A 53 -14.42 8.72 -2.13
N ILE A 54 -15.47 8.56 -2.93
CA ILE A 54 -16.84 8.99 -2.63
C ILE A 54 -17.66 7.75 -2.28
N CYS A 55 -18.31 7.75 -1.10
CA CYS A 55 -19.21 6.68 -0.66
C CYS A 55 -20.51 7.27 -0.12
N LYS A 56 -21.56 6.44 -0.04
CA LYS A 56 -22.91 6.88 0.35
C LYS A 56 -22.95 7.40 1.78
N GLU A 57 -22.19 6.77 2.66
CA GLU A 57 -22.09 7.11 4.07
C GLU A 57 -21.47 8.51 4.24
N LYS A 58 -20.39 8.82 3.50
CA LYS A 58 -19.80 10.17 3.47
C LYS A 58 -20.79 11.22 2.97
N LEU A 59 -21.60 10.88 1.96
CA LEU A 59 -22.59 11.81 1.41
C LEU A 59 -23.72 12.06 2.41
N ASN A 60 -24.17 11.03 3.12
CA ASN A 60 -25.18 11.16 4.16
C ASN A 60 -24.66 11.99 5.36
N ASP A 61 -23.41 11.82 5.77
CA ASP A 61 -22.80 12.63 6.83
C ASP A 61 -22.68 14.12 6.44
N GLN A 62 -22.56 14.42 5.14
CA GLN A 62 -22.50 15.79 4.62
C GLN A 62 -23.89 16.39 4.36
N GLN A 63 -24.97 15.60 4.42
CA GLN A 63 -26.31 16.14 4.27
C GLN A 63 -26.67 16.97 5.51
N PRO A 64 -27.15 18.20 5.34
CA PRO A 64 -27.65 18.98 6.46
C PRO A 64 -28.84 18.25 7.08
N ALA A 65 -28.87 18.16 8.41
CA ALA A 65 -29.90 17.43 9.17
C ALA A 65 -31.33 17.96 8.94
N ALA A 66 -31.46 19.17 8.42
CA ALA A 66 -32.70 19.75 7.96
C ALA A 66 -32.48 20.37 6.58
N ALA A 67 -33.40 20.14 5.65
CA ALA A 67 -33.48 20.96 4.45
C ALA A 67 -33.73 22.39 4.91
N LEU A 68 -32.80 23.31 4.60
CA LEU A 68 -33.02 24.74 4.81
C LEU A 68 -34.25 25.11 3.97
N PRO A 69 -35.38 25.53 4.58
CA PRO A 69 -36.50 26.02 3.81
C PRO A 69 -36.03 27.30 3.13
N PHE A 70 -35.86 27.23 1.80
CA PHE A 70 -35.65 28.43 1.00
C PHE A 70 -36.96 29.21 1.02
N ASN A 71 -36.94 30.38 1.68
CA ASN A 71 -37.91 31.44 1.48
C ASN A 71 -37.58 32.22 0.20
#